data_AF-R2VCF7-F1
#
_entry.id   AF-R2VCF7-F1
#
_cell.length_a   1.000
_cell.length_b   1.000
_cell.length_c   1.000
_cell.angle_alpha   90.00
_cell.angle_beta   90.00
_cell.angle_gamma   90.00
#
_symmetry.space_group_name_H-M   'P 1'
#
loop_
_entity.id
_entity.type
_entity.pdbx_description
1 polymer ?
#
loop_
_entity_poly.entity_id
_entity_poly.type
_entity_poly.pdbx_seq_one_letter_code
_entity_poly.pdbx_strand_id
1 'polypeptide(L)'
;MAREMTALKFYFRNGETWTIDRRYIGDLWIKQITTSFGRIHGSEFVEIHPCAGFKIEIYQEGDHVQTTDINLGGLELGMFERARKFEDIERMEIIYRAGHPDSVYFPYKDKDHEGLDNIYQSTKVSEKTKSLYIVIDPTKNVDDVYGDQF
;
A
#
# COMPACT_ATOMS: atom_id res chain seq x y z
N MET A 1 2.19 -18.33 20.53
CA MET A 1 2.43 -18.43 19.08
C MET A 1 2.92 -17.08 18.60
N ALA A 2 3.99 -17.01 17.81
CA ALA A 2 4.50 -15.74 17.30
C ALA A 2 3.52 -15.14 16.29
N ARG A 3 3.26 -13.82 16.38
CA ARG A 3 2.56 -13.05 15.33
C ARG A 3 3.49 -12.94 14.12
N GLU A 4 3.54 -13.99 13.32
CA GLU A 4 4.31 -14.01 12.07
C GLU A 4 3.47 -13.39 10.95
N MET A 5 3.99 -12.35 10.29
CA MET A 5 3.34 -11.71 9.15
C MET A 5 3.38 -12.63 7.94
N THR A 6 2.21 -12.90 7.35
CA THR A 6 2.06 -13.78 6.18
C THR A 6 1.79 -13.00 4.90
N ALA A 7 1.14 -11.84 4.98
CA ALA A 7 0.81 -11.01 3.83
C ALA A 7 0.56 -9.55 4.24
N LEU A 8 0.58 -8.65 3.26
CA LEU A 8 0.04 -7.30 3.37
C LEU A 8 -1.17 -7.17 2.47
N LYS A 9 -2.27 -6.61 2.98
CA LYS A 9 -3.46 -6.31 2.18
C LYS A 9 -3.63 -4.80 2.05
N PHE A 10 -3.43 -4.26 0.87
CA PHE A 10 -3.63 -2.86 0.55
C PHE A 10 -5.10 -2.58 0.23
N TYR A 11 -5.56 -1.40 0.62
CA TYR A 11 -6.88 -0.87 0.33
C TYR A 11 -6.73 0.42 -0.46
N PHE A 12 -7.35 0.46 -1.63
CA PHE A 12 -7.39 1.63 -2.50
C PHE A 12 -8.64 2.47 -2.21
N ARG A 13 -8.57 3.77 -2.53
CA ARG A 13 -9.66 4.72 -2.31
C ARG A 13 -10.96 4.32 -3.01
N ASN A 14 -10.86 3.66 -4.16
CA ASN A 14 -12.00 3.16 -4.93
C ASN A 14 -12.67 1.89 -4.34
N GLY A 15 -12.15 1.37 -3.22
CA GLY A 15 -12.65 0.16 -2.56
C GLY A 15 -12.04 -1.15 -3.06
N GLU A 16 -11.16 -1.12 -4.07
CA GLU A 16 -10.38 -2.29 -4.47
C GLU A 16 -9.37 -2.66 -3.38
N THR A 17 -8.96 -3.93 -3.39
CA THR A 17 -7.95 -4.43 -2.48
C THR A 17 -6.88 -5.21 -3.21
N TRP A 18 -5.69 -5.26 -2.63
CA TRP A 18 -4.58 -6.04 -3.18
C TRP A 18 -3.80 -6.73 -2.07
N THR A 19 -3.85 -8.06 -2.07
CA THR A 19 -3.11 -8.89 -1.11
C THR A 19 -1.78 -9.36 -1.71
N ILE A 20 -0.69 -9.10 -0.99
CA ILE A 20 0.67 -9.49 -1.36
C ILE A 20 1.22 -10.45 -0.32
N ASP A 21 1.53 -11.68 -0.73
CA ASP A 21 2.19 -12.65 0.13
C ASP A 21 3.57 -12.15 0.58
N ARG A 22 3.93 -12.42 1.84
CA ARG A 22 5.22 -12.06 2.44
C ARG A 22 6.42 -12.45 1.59
N ARG A 23 6.33 -13.58 0.88
CA ARG A 23 7.43 -14.10 0.04
C ARG A 23 7.77 -13.20 -1.14
N TYR A 24 6.86 -12.33 -1.56
CA TYR A 24 7.04 -11.38 -2.66
C TYR A 24 7.45 -9.99 -2.19
N ILE A 25 7.61 -9.79 -0.87
CA ILE A 25 7.99 -8.51 -0.29
C ILE A 25 9.50 -8.52 -0.03
N GLY A 26 10.22 -7.59 -0.68
CA GLY A 26 11.63 -7.32 -0.49
C GLY A 26 11.87 -6.37 0.68
N ASP A 27 12.29 -5.15 0.37
CA ASP A 27 12.34 -4.04 1.35
C ASP A 27 10.93 -3.68 1.85
N LEU A 28 10.80 -3.47 3.16
CA LEU A 28 9.57 -3.02 3.80
C LEU A 28 9.93 -2.14 4.98
N TRP A 29 9.41 -0.91 4.99
CA TRP A 29 9.65 0.01 6.09
C TRP A 29 8.43 0.89 6.34
N ILE A 30 8.11 1.04 7.62
CA ILE A 30 7.01 1.85 8.13
C ILE A 30 7.58 2.85 9.13
N LYS A 31 7.47 4.14 8.84
CA LYS A 31 7.91 5.22 9.72
C LYS A 31 6.85 5.48 10.78
N GLN A 32 7.21 5.27 12.05
CA GLN A 32 6.47 5.76 13.22
C GLN A 32 4.95 5.55 13.12
N ILE A 33 4.50 4.36 13.53
CA ILE A 33 3.07 4.12 13.75
C ILE A 33 2.68 4.78 15.07
N THR A 34 1.66 5.64 15.03
CA THR A 34 1.08 6.27 16.23
C THR A 34 -0.31 5.73 16.48
N THR A 35 -0.79 5.83 17.72
CA THR A 35 -2.20 5.58 18.04
C THR A 35 -2.93 6.90 18.11
N SER A 36 -4.00 7.04 17.33
CA SER A 36 -4.88 8.20 17.31
C SER A 36 -6.30 7.75 17.58
N PHE A 37 -7.11 8.59 18.21
CA PHE A 37 -8.52 8.32 18.43
C PHE A 37 -9.35 9.39 17.73
N GLY A 38 -10.28 8.97 16.87
CA GLY A 38 -11.02 9.90 16.02
C GLY A 38 -12.17 9.23 15.27
N ARG A 39 -12.78 9.99 14.36
CA ARG A 39 -13.83 9.50 13.45
C ARG A 39 -13.30 9.50 12.03
N ILE A 40 -13.56 8.44 11.29
CA ILE A 40 -13.21 8.34 9.86
C ILE A 40 -14.50 8.59 9.07
N HIS A 41 -14.53 9.60 8.21
CA HIS A 41 -15.71 9.95 7.38
C HIS A 41 -17.03 10.09 8.16
N GLY A 42 -16.98 10.64 9.38
CA GLY A 42 -18.17 10.83 10.22
C GLY A 42 -18.69 9.55 10.89
N SER A 43 -17.91 8.47 10.87
CA SER A 43 -18.21 7.21 11.57
C SER A 43 -18.11 7.34 13.10
N GLU A 44 -18.24 6.21 13.78
CA GLU A 44 -18.04 6.11 15.22
C GLU A 44 -16.62 6.50 15.64
N PHE A 45 -16.46 6.83 16.92
CA PHE A 45 -15.16 7.13 17.48
C PHE A 45 -14.35 5.84 17.62
N VAL A 46 -13.23 5.76 16.91
CA VAL A 46 -12.42 4.55 16.77
C VAL A 46 -10.95 4.85 17.03
N GLU A 47 -10.21 3.81 17.39
CA GLU A 47 -8.76 3.81 17.41
C GLU A 47 -8.20 3.62 15.99
N ILE A 48 -7.21 4.43 15.63
CA ILE A 48 -6.62 4.53 14.28
C ILE A 48 -5.11 4.50 14.42
N HIS A 49 -4.44 3.80 13.51
CA HIS A 49 -2.97 3.67 13.52
C HIS A 49 -2.34 4.32 12.28
N PRO A 50 -2.22 5.65 12.22
CA PRO A 50 -1.53 6.30 11.12
C PRO A 50 -0.01 6.17 11.25
N CYS A 51 0.67 6.00 10.12
CA CYS A 51 2.12 6.09 10.01
C CYS A 51 2.56 7.42 9.40
N ALA A 52 3.78 7.85 9.69
CA ALA A 52 4.36 9.08 9.15
C ALA A 52 4.93 8.91 7.73
N GLY A 53 5.15 7.66 7.29
CA GLY A 53 5.71 7.35 5.99
C GLY A 53 5.83 5.85 5.78
N PHE A 54 5.86 5.42 4.52
CA PHE A 54 5.88 4.03 4.12
C PHE A 54 6.73 3.84 2.86
N LYS A 55 7.47 2.74 2.80
CA LYS A 55 8.10 2.29 1.56
C LYS A 55 8.11 0.77 1.47
N ILE A 56 7.99 0.26 0.26
CA ILE A 56 8.01 -1.17 -0.01
C ILE A 56 8.57 -1.46 -1.40
N GLU A 57 9.28 -2.58 -1.49
CA GLU A 57 9.62 -3.27 -2.73
C GLU A 57 8.81 -4.56 -2.83
N ILE A 58 8.20 -4.79 -4.00
CA ILE A 58 7.42 -5.98 -4.31
C ILE A 58 8.02 -6.63 -5.56
N TYR A 59 8.45 -7.87 -5.44
CA TYR A 59 9.03 -8.63 -6.54
C TYR A 59 8.00 -8.92 -7.63
N GLN A 60 8.46 -9.05 -8.88
CA GLN A 60 7.61 -9.23 -10.07
C GLN A 60 6.60 -10.38 -9.93
N GLU A 61 6.96 -11.45 -9.25
CA GLU A 61 6.09 -12.61 -9.02
C GLU A 61 4.87 -12.27 -8.15
N GLY A 62 4.87 -11.13 -7.46
CA GLY A 62 3.74 -10.57 -6.72
C GLY A 62 2.74 -9.80 -7.58
N ASP A 63 3.01 -9.59 -8.87
CA ASP A 63 2.07 -8.94 -9.82
C ASP A 63 0.92 -9.88 -10.23
N HIS A 64 0.98 -11.16 -9.86
CA HIS A 64 -0.11 -12.10 -10.05
C HIS A 64 -1.27 -11.82 -9.09
N VAL A 65 -2.44 -11.52 -9.65
CA VAL A 65 -3.65 -11.24 -8.89
C VAL A 65 -4.20 -12.53 -8.27
N GLN A 66 -4.42 -12.55 -6.95
CA GLN A 66 -5.25 -13.59 -6.35
C GLN A 66 -6.70 -13.33 -6.77
N THR A 67 -7.34 -14.32 -7.42
CA THR A 67 -8.67 -14.22 -8.04
C THR A 67 -9.79 -13.75 -7.12
N THR A 68 -9.58 -13.78 -5.81
CA THR A 68 -10.55 -13.38 -4.77
C THR A 68 -10.62 -11.87 -4.52
N ASP A 69 -9.66 -11.08 -5.01
CA ASP A 69 -9.53 -9.64 -4.69
C ASP A 69 -10.17 -8.69 -5.74
N ILE A 70 -10.91 -9.19 -6.74
CA ILE A 70 -11.23 -8.43 -7.97
C ILE A 70 -12.74 -8.10 -8.16
N ASN A 71 -13.03 -6.82 -8.37
CA ASN A 71 -14.15 -6.36 -9.20
C ASN A 71 -13.70 -6.40 -10.68
N LEU A 72 -14.51 -6.99 -11.58
CA LEU A 72 -14.17 -7.43 -12.95
C LEU A 72 -13.29 -6.51 -13.86
N GLY A 73 -13.11 -5.23 -13.56
CA GLY A 73 -12.32 -4.28 -14.37
C GLY A 73 -10.79 -4.33 -14.16
N GLY A 74 -10.30 -4.87 -13.03
CA GLY A 74 -8.85 -4.88 -12.70
C GLY A 74 -8.04 -6.02 -13.31
N LEU A 75 -8.70 -7.02 -13.92
CA LEU A 75 -8.07 -8.25 -14.42
C LEU A 75 -7.17 -8.04 -15.65
N GLU A 76 -7.38 -6.96 -16.41
CA GLU A 76 -6.68 -6.75 -17.70
C GLU A 76 -5.33 -6.03 -17.59
N LEU A 77 -5.04 -5.34 -16.48
CA LEU A 77 -3.86 -4.46 -16.35
C LEU A 77 -2.74 -4.99 -15.43
N GLY A 78 -2.99 -5.97 -14.57
CA GLY A 78 -2.04 -6.37 -13.51
C GLY A 78 -1.98 -5.35 -12.36
N MET A 79 -1.60 -5.79 -11.16
CA MET A 79 -1.64 -4.92 -9.98
C MET A 79 -0.54 -3.86 -9.98
N PHE A 80 0.60 -4.13 -10.62
CA PHE A 80 1.70 -3.19 -10.71
C PHE A 80 1.33 -1.98 -11.57
N GLU A 81 0.74 -2.19 -12.74
CA GLU A 81 0.25 -1.08 -13.57
C GLU A 81 -0.91 -0.35 -12.90
N ARG A 82 -1.78 -1.06 -12.17
CA ARG A 82 -2.85 -0.44 -11.36
C ARG A 82 -2.28 0.50 -10.30
N ALA A 83 -1.29 0.06 -9.53
CA ALA A 83 -0.64 0.87 -8.49
C ALA A 83 0.22 2.01 -9.07
N ARG A 84 0.71 1.85 -10.31
CA ARG A 84 1.44 2.90 -11.04
C ARG A 84 0.52 3.95 -11.64
N LYS A 85 -0.63 3.55 -12.17
CA LYS A 85 -1.57 4.43 -12.87
C LYS A 85 -2.46 5.21 -11.92
N PHE A 86 -2.82 4.60 -10.79
CA PHE A 86 -3.71 5.19 -9.79
C PHE A 86 -3.01 5.10 -8.44
N GLU A 87 -2.59 6.27 -7.94
CA GLU A 87 -1.78 6.39 -6.73
C GLU A 87 -2.70 6.61 -5.51
N ASP A 88 -3.66 5.70 -5.31
CA ASP A 88 -4.79 5.90 -4.42
C ASP A 88 -4.83 4.93 -3.22
N ILE A 89 -3.66 4.45 -2.76
CA ILE A 89 -3.57 3.57 -1.59
C ILE A 89 -3.79 4.40 -0.32
N GLU A 90 -4.76 3.99 0.50
CA GLU A 90 -5.14 4.71 1.72
C GLU A 90 -4.62 4.07 3.00
N ARG A 91 -4.68 2.73 3.05
CA ARG A 91 -4.32 1.95 4.21
C ARG A 91 -3.90 0.55 3.80
N MET A 92 -3.26 -0.14 4.73
CA MET A 92 -3.00 -1.57 4.63
C MET A 92 -3.41 -2.30 5.89
N GLU A 93 -3.57 -3.62 5.76
CA GLU A 93 -3.64 -4.55 6.87
C GLU A 93 -2.43 -5.48 6.85
N ILE A 94 -1.80 -5.63 8.00
CA ILE A 94 -0.76 -6.62 8.24
C ILE A 94 -1.45 -7.92 8.62
N ILE A 95 -1.39 -8.92 7.74
CA ILE A 95 -2.02 -10.22 7.96
C ILE A 95 -1.04 -11.13 8.68
N TYR A 96 -1.49 -11.75 9.79
CA TYR A 96 -0.69 -12.67 10.58
C TYR A 96 -1.19 -14.10 10.44
N ARG A 97 -0.29 -15.08 10.66
CA ARG A 97 -0.64 -16.51 10.71
C ARG A 97 -1.72 -16.83 11.76
N ALA A 98 -1.74 -16.08 12.86
CA ALA A 98 -2.74 -16.21 13.92
C ALA A 98 -3.01 -14.85 14.59
N GLY A 99 -4.26 -14.60 14.96
CA GLY A 99 -4.72 -13.36 15.58
C GLY A 99 -5.41 -12.41 14.60
N HIS A 100 -5.74 -11.20 15.08
CA HIS A 100 -6.37 -10.17 14.26
C HIS A 100 -5.32 -9.39 13.45
N PRO A 101 -5.63 -9.00 12.20
CA PRO A 101 -4.81 -8.09 11.42
C PRO A 101 -4.64 -6.73 12.10
N ASP A 102 -3.50 -6.10 11.92
CA ASP A 102 -3.29 -4.71 12.33
C ASP A 102 -3.48 -3.80 11.11
N SER A 103 -4.38 -2.81 11.21
CA SER A 103 -4.56 -1.80 10.16
C SER A 103 -3.59 -0.65 10.34
N VAL A 104 -2.94 -0.20 9.28
CA VAL A 104 -2.06 0.97 9.25
C VAL A 104 -2.53 1.93 8.17
N TYR A 105 -2.76 3.19 8.54
CA TYR A 105 -3.20 4.25 7.62
C TYR A 105 -2.00 5.05 7.11
N PHE A 106 -1.98 5.33 5.81
CA PHE A 106 -0.88 6.07 5.21
C PHE A 106 -1.14 7.57 5.22
N PRO A 107 -0.08 8.41 5.16
CA PRO A 107 -0.23 9.82 4.85
C PRO A 107 -1.02 9.96 3.55
N TYR A 108 -2.10 10.74 3.58
CA TYR A 108 -2.97 10.90 2.43
C TYR A 108 -3.41 12.35 2.24
N LYS A 109 -3.34 12.84 1.02
CA LYS A 109 -3.93 14.12 0.60
C LYS A 109 -4.32 14.05 -0.87
N ASP A 110 -5.57 14.40 -1.16
CA ASP A 110 -6.12 14.40 -2.52
C ASP A 110 -5.29 15.34 -3.44
N LYS A 111 -4.98 14.87 -4.64
CA LYS A 111 -4.22 15.62 -5.66
C LYS A 111 -4.99 16.81 -6.20
N ASP A 112 -6.27 16.61 -6.51
CA ASP A 112 -7.19 17.62 -7.03
C ASP A 112 -8.63 17.32 -6.57
N HIS A 113 -9.57 18.23 -6.80
CA HIS A 113 -10.99 18.04 -6.42
C HIS A 113 -11.73 16.96 -7.21
N GLU A 114 -11.14 16.43 -8.30
CA GLU A 114 -11.76 15.43 -9.19
C GLU A 114 -11.10 14.04 -9.12
N GLY A 115 -9.93 13.92 -8.48
CA GLY A 115 -9.13 12.69 -8.45
C GLY A 115 -9.13 11.98 -7.10
N LEU A 116 -8.90 10.67 -7.11
CA LEU A 116 -8.69 9.85 -5.91
C LEU A 116 -7.19 9.64 -5.59
N ASP A 117 -6.30 10.28 -6.35
CA ASP A 117 -4.87 10.10 -6.21
C ASP A 117 -4.34 10.81 -4.95
N ASN A 118 -3.46 10.12 -4.24
CA ASN A 118 -2.73 10.59 -3.09
C ASN A 118 -1.44 11.29 -3.53
N ILE A 119 -1.30 12.59 -3.26
CA ILE A 119 -0.07 13.33 -3.63
C ILE A 119 1.19 12.83 -2.93
N TYR A 120 1.05 12.10 -1.83
CA TYR A 120 2.18 11.59 -1.07
C TYR A 120 2.62 10.21 -1.55
N GLN A 121 1.83 9.55 -2.39
CA GLN A 121 2.20 8.28 -2.99
C GLN A 121 2.99 8.54 -4.28
N SER A 122 4.05 7.76 -4.46
CA SER A 122 4.79 7.66 -5.71
C SER A 122 5.13 6.21 -5.98
N THR A 123 4.84 5.75 -7.19
CA THR A 123 5.01 4.35 -7.59
C THR A 123 5.86 4.22 -8.86
N LYS A 124 6.84 3.30 -8.88
CA LYS A 124 7.58 2.94 -10.10
C LYS A 124 7.86 1.45 -10.19
N VAL A 125 7.86 0.93 -11.42
CA VAL A 125 8.36 -0.41 -11.74
C VAL A 125 9.78 -0.26 -12.28
N SER A 126 10.74 -1.01 -11.74
CA SER A 126 12.11 -1.00 -12.24
C SER A 126 12.22 -1.73 -13.57
N GLU A 127 12.90 -1.13 -14.55
CA GLU A 127 13.22 -1.83 -15.79
C GLU A 127 14.28 -2.93 -15.59
N LYS A 128 15.13 -2.78 -14.56
CA LYS A 128 16.22 -3.70 -14.21
C LYS A 128 15.74 -4.94 -13.48
N THR A 129 14.96 -4.76 -12.40
CA THR A 129 14.52 -5.85 -11.51
C THR A 129 13.08 -6.29 -11.78
N LYS A 130 12.31 -5.52 -12.57
CA LYS A 130 10.86 -5.71 -12.79
C LYS A 130 10.03 -5.65 -11.51
N SER A 131 10.63 -5.26 -10.39
CA SER A 131 9.95 -5.09 -9.11
C SER A 131 9.24 -3.75 -9.04
N LEU A 132 8.14 -3.71 -8.30
CA LEU A 132 7.40 -2.49 -7.98
C LEU A 132 7.97 -1.86 -6.71
N TYR A 133 8.18 -0.55 -6.75
CA TYR A 133 8.57 0.25 -5.60
C TYR A 133 7.48 1.28 -5.34
N ILE A 134 6.99 1.32 -4.11
CA ILE A 134 6.00 2.29 -3.66
C ILE A 134 6.60 3.06 -2.49
N VAL A 135 6.51 4.39 -2.54
CA VAL A 135 6.81 5.28 -1.42
C VAL A 135 5.59 6.14 -1.15
N ILE A 136 5.10 6.12 0.10
CA ILE A 136 4.05 7.02 0.58
C ILE A 136 4.64 7.86 1.72
N ASP A 137 5.12 9.05 1.40
CA ASP A 137 5.77 9.96 2.35
C ASP A 137 5.53 11.43 1.95
N PRO A 138 5.21 12.33 2.89
CA PRO A 138 4.98 13.74 2.57
C PRO A 138 6.19 14.52 2.05
N THR A 139 7.40 13.96 2.18
CA THR A 139 8.67 14.66 1.96
C THR A 139 9.60 13.98 0.97
N LYS A 140 9.35 12.71 0.63
CA LYS A 140 10.20 11.91 -0.25
C LYS A 140 9.35 11.12 -1.23
N ASN A 141 9.86 10.94 -2.44
CA ASN A 141 9.26 10.09 -3.45
C ASN A 141 10.14 8.84 -3.74
N VAL A 142 9.68 8.01 -4.65
CA VAL A 142 10.34 6.77 -5.07
C VAL A 142 11.74 7.01 -5.68
N ASP A 143 11.97 8.13 -6.37
CA ASP A 143 13.28 8.49 -6.92
C ASP A 143 14.28 8.88 -5.83
N ASP A 144 13.81 9.58 -4.78
CA ASP A 144 14.63 9.95 -3.63
C ASP A 144 15.08 8.74 -2.80
N VAL A 145 14.28 7.66 -2.80
CA VAL A 145 14.46 6.50 -1.91
C VAL A 145 15.09 5.30 -2.63
N TYR A 146 14.69 5.05 -3.88
CA TYR A 146 15.09 3.88 -4.67
C TYR A 146 15.75 4.28 -6.01
N GLY A 147 16.31 5.48 -6.11
CA GLY A 147 16.88 6.00 -7.37
C GLY A 147 17.95 5.10 -8.01
N ASP A 148 18.63 4.25 -7.24
CA ASP A 148 19.62 3.28 -7.75
C ASP A 148 19.01 2.03 -8.39
N GLN A 149 17.72 1.76 -8.12
CA GLN A 149 16.97 0.61 -8.63
C GLN A 149 16.42 0.83 -10.04
N PHE A 150 16.42 2.07 -10.55
CA PHE A 150 15.89 2.43 -11.87
C PHE A 150 17.00 2.56 -12.91
#